data_AF-A0A0G1M012-F1
#
_entry.id   AF-A0A0G1M012-F1
#
_cell.length_a   1.000
_cell.length_b   1.000
_cell.length_c   1.000
_cell.angle_alpha   90.00
_cell.angle_beta   90.00
_cell.angle_gamma   90.00
#
_symmetry.space_group_name_H-M   'P 1'
#
loop_
_entity.id
_entity.type
_entity.pdbx_description
1 polymer ?
#
loop_
_entity_poly.entity_id
_entity_poly.type
_entity_poly.pdbx_seq_one_letter_code
_entity_poly.pdbx_strand_id
1 'polypeptide(L)'
;MKRNPIFIGFLQSLGLSAYIFLIALVIWNGEVWFGRIGNFLGPILFLSLFVVSAIICALIALAYPFIVFWDKKNTNEALKIVGFTAGWLAFFVIVFILLLTIF
;
A
#
# COMPACT_ATOMS: atom_id res chain seq x y z
N MET A 1 -18.52 -11.91 14.76
CA MET A 1 -17.84 -12.75 13.74
C MET A 1 -16.34 -12.79 14.02
N LYS A 2 -15.77 -13.97 14.32
CA LYS A 2 -14.31 -14.20 14.35
C LYS A 2 -13.81 -14.16 12.91
N ARG A 3 -13.18 -13.06 12.49
CA ARG A 3 -12.72 -12.86 11.11
C ARG A 3 -11.33 -13.50 10.96
N ASN A 4 -11.11 -14.30 9.92
CA ASN A 4 -9.83 -14.99 9.73
C ASN A 4 -8.72 -13.96 9.42
N PRO A 5 -7.65 -13.87 10.24
CA PRO A 5 -6.58 -12.87 10.07
C PRO A 5 -5.83 -13.03 8.73
N ILE A 6 -5.76 -14.24 8.18
CA ILE A 6 -5.13 -14.52 6.88
C ILE A 6 -5.91 -13.85 5.75
N PHE A 7 -7.23 -13.99 5.75
CA PHE A 7 -8.11 -13.42 4.73
C PHE A 7 -8.10 -11.89 4.79
N ILE A 8 -8.05 -11.32 6.00
CA ILE A 8 -7.92 -9.87 6.17
C ILE A 8 -6.58 -9.38 5.61
N GLY A 9 -5.49 -10.07 5.95
CA GLY A 9 -4.17 -9.69 5.45
C GLY A 9 -4.05 -9.79 3.93
N PHE A 10 -4.67 -10.80 3.33
CA PHE A 10 -4.80 -10.91 1.88
C PHE A 10 -5.57 -9.73 1.28
N LEU A 11 -6.73 -9.36 1.84
CA LEU A 11 -7.53 -8.27 1.30
C LEU A 11 -6.85 -6.90 1.47
N GLN A 12 -6.15 -6.69 2.60
CA GLN A 12 -5.34 -5.50 2.82
C GLN A 12 -4.22 -5.41 1.80
N SER A 13 -3.40 -6.46 1.65
CA SER A 13 -2.28 -6.47 0.70
C SER A 13 -2.72 -6.36 -0.76
N LEU A 14 -3.88 -6.93 -1.13
CA LEU A 14 -4.49 -6.74 -2.44
C LEU A 14 -4.87 -5.26 -2.66
N GLY A 15 -5.53 -4.65 -1.67
CA GLY A 15 -5.89 -3.23 -1.70
C GLY A 15 -4.67 -2.30 -1.79
N LEU A 16 -3.62 -2.60 -1.02
CA LEU A 16 -2.33 -1.89 -1.10
C LEU A 16 -1.71 -2.02 -2.49
N SER A 17 -1.65 -3.23 -3.03
CA SER A 17 -1.04 -3.49 -4.35
C SER A 17 -1.81 -2.78 -5.46
N ALA A 18 -3.14 -2.80 -5.41
CA ALA A 18 -3.99 -2.07 -6.34
C ALA A 18 -3.78 -0.55 -6.24
N TYR A 19 -3.70 0.00 -5.02
CA TYR A 19 -3.43 1.43 -4.83
C TYR A 19 -2.04 1.84 -5.33
N ILE A 20 -1.01 1.04 -5.03
CA ILE A 20 0.37 1.27 -5.51
C ILE A 20 0.40 1.25 -7.04
N PHE A 21 -0.31 0.31 -7.67
CA PHE A 21 -0.43 0.26 -9.13
C PHE A 21 -1.05 1.54 -9.71
N LEU A 22 -2.12 2.06 -9.09
CA LEU A 22 -2.73 3.33 -9.52
C LEU A 22 -1.76 4.51 -9.40
N ILE A 23 -1.04 4.60 -8.28
CA ILE A 23 -0.04 5.67 -8.09
C ILE A 23 1.13 5.53 -9.07
N ALA A 24 1.57 4.31 -9.36
CA ALA A 24 2.58 4.05 -10.37
C ALA A 24 2.13 4.55 -11.75
N LEU A 25 0.87 4.36 -12.13
CA LEU A 25 0.31 4.91 -13.37
C LEU A 25 0.29 6.44 -13.38
N VAL A 26 -0.05 7.08 -12.26
CA VAL A 26 -0.03 8.54 -12.14
C VAL A 26 1.39 9.08 -12.33
N ILE A 27 2.39 8.45 -11.70
CA ILE A 27 3.79 8.84 -11.84
C ILE A 27 4.28 8.61 -13.28
N TRP A 28 3.95 7.45 -13.87
CA TRP A 28 4.32 7.10 -15.24
C TRP A 28 3.76 8.08 -16.28
N ASN A 29 2.51 8.53 -16.10
CA ASN A 29 1.87 9.50 -16.99
C ASN A 29 2.10 10.96 -16.56
N GLY A 30 2.89 11.21 -15.51
CA GLY A 30 3.09 12.54 -14.94
C GLY A 30 3.68 13.53 -15.94
N GLU A 31 4.64 13.11 -16.76
CA GLU A 31 5.23 13.99 -17.78
C GLU A 31 4.21 14.42 -18.85
N VAL A 32 3.24 13.55 -19.17
CA VAL A 32 2.19 13.84 -20.15
C VAL A 32 1.16 14.81 -19.59
N TRP A 33 0.79 14.65 -18.32
CA TRP A 33 -0.24 15.46 -17.68
C TRP A 33 0.25 16.81 -17.19
N PHE A 34 1.49 16.87 -16.69
CA PHE A 34 2.05 18.08 -16.08
C PHE A 34 3.15 18.74 -16.92
N GLY A 35 3.60 18.08 -18.00
CA GLY A 35 4.72 18.56 -18.80
C GLY A 35 6.07 18.45 -18.09
N ARG A 36 7.14 18.90 -18.76
CA ARG A 36 8.46 19.01 -18.13
C ARG A 36 8.49 20.20 -17.18
N ILE A 37 8.25 19.93 -15.89
CA ILE A 37 8.37 20.94 -14.84
C ILE A 37 9.86 21.17 -14.55
N GLY A 38 10.43 22.23 -15.15
CA GLY A 38 11.85 22.62 -14.98
C GLY A 38 12.13 23.49 -13.75
N ASN A 39 11.14 23.73 -12.88
CA ASN A 39 11.26 24.58 -11.70
C ASN A 39 11.05 23.77 -10.40
N PHE A 40 11.30 24.39 -9.26
CA PHE A 40 11.27 23.75 -7.93
C PHE A 40 9.89 23.16 -7.53
N LEU A 41 8.82 23.46 -8.28
CA LEU A 41 7.48 22.93 -8.03
C LEU A 41 7.36 21.42 -8.32
N GLY A 42 8.16 20.88 -9.25
CA GLY A 42 8.13 19.46 -9.61
C GLY A 42 8.46 18.56 -8.40
N PRO A 43 9.63 18.75 -7.76
CA PRO A 43 10.00 18.03 -6.55
C PRO A 43 9.00 18.18 -5.40
N ILE A 44 8.42 19.38 -5.20
CA ILE A 44 7.40 19.61 -4.17
C ILE A 44 6.18 18.74 -4.42
N LEU A 45 5.62 18.77 -5.64
CA LEU A 45 4.45 18.00 -6.00
C LEU A 45 4.70 16.49 -5.83
N PHE A 46 5.86 16.01 -6.26
CA PHE A 46 6.25 14.61 -6.09
C PHE A 46 6.33 14.21 -4.62
N LEU A 47 7.02 14.99 -3.78
CA LEU A 47 7.10 14.71 -2.33
C LEU A 47 5.72 14.74 -1.67
N SER A 48 4.88 15.72 -2.01
CA SER A 48 3.51 15.80 -1.48
C SER A 48 2.68 14.58 -1.87
N LEU A 49 2.72 14.16 -3.14
CA LEU A 49 2.02 12.96 -3.61
C LEU A 49 2.55 11.70 -2.91
N PHE A 50 3.86 11.60 -2.74
CA PHE A 50 4.49 10.49 -2.03
C PHE A 50 4.03 10.40 -0.57
N VAL A 51 4.02 11.52 0.16
CA VAL A 51 3.57 11.55 1.56
C VAL A 51 2.09 11.20 1.68
N VAL A 52 1.23 11.77 0.82
CA VAL A 52 -0.21 11.42 0.79
C VAL A 52 -0.39 9.94 0.51
N SER A 53 0.37 9.40 -0.45
CA SER A 53 0.36 7.97 -0.77
C SER A 53 0.78 7.09 0.40
N ALA A 54 1.86 7.46 1.11
CA ALA A 54 2.32 6.74 2.30
C ALA A 54 1.26 6.74 3.41
N ILE A 55 0.56 7.86 3.63
CA ILE A 55 -0.53 7.96 4.61
C ILE A 55 -1.69 7.05 4.23
N ILE A 56 -2.10 7.02 2.95
CA ILE A 56 -3.17 6.15 2.47
C ILE A 56 -2.78 4.67 2.62
N CYS A 57 -1.55 4.31 2.25
CA CYS A 57 -1.02 2.95 2.48
C CYS A 57 -1.05 2.57 3.97
N ALA A 58 -0.65 3.48 4.86
CA ALA A 58 -0.70 3.26 6.30
C ALA A 58 -2.14 3.07 6.79
N LEU A 59 -3.11 3.83 6.29
CA LEU A 59 -4.53 3.65 6.62
C LEU A 59 -5.03 2.27 6.17
N ILE A 60 -4.74 1.84 4.94
CA ILE A 60 -5.18 0.53 4.43
C ILE A 60 -4.55 -0.60 5.26
N ALA A 61 -3.25 -0.51 5.55
CA ALA A 61 -2.52 -1.55 6.27
C ALA A 61 -2.85 -1.60 7.77
N LEU A 62 -2.96 -0.44 8.42
CA LEU A 62 -2.92 -0.33 9.90
C LEU A 62 -4.24 0.11 10.52
N ALA A 63 -5.19 0.71 9.80
CA ALA A 63 -6.43 1.17 10.44
C ALA A 63 -7.21 0.02 11.10
N TYR A 64 -7.31 -1.14 10.43
CA TYR A 64 -8.00 -2.30 11.01
C TYR A 64 -7.21 -2.94 12.18
N PRO A 65 -5.91 -3.24 12.06
CA PRO A 65 -5.10 -3.68 13.20
C PRO A 65 -5.14 -2.72 14.39
N PHE A 66 -5.16 -1.42 14.15
CA PHE A 66 -5.26 -0.39 15.19
C PHE A 66 -6.58 -0.50 15.96
N ILE A 67 -7.70 -0.66 15.26
CA ILE A 67 -9.01 -0.90 15.90
C ILE A 67 -9.00 -2.20 16.70
N VAL A 68 -8.43 -3.29 16.16
CA VAL A 68 -8.35 -4.59 16.88
C VAL A 68 -7.48 -4.49 18.13
N PHE A 69 -6.38 -3.73 18.06
CA PHE A 69 -5.51 -3.49 19.20
C PHE A 69 -6.20 -2.66 20.28
N TRP A 70 -6.83 -1.55 19.90
CA TRP A 70 -7.38 -0.58 20.85
C TRP A 70 -8.74 -1.00 21.42
N ASP A 71 -9.68 -1.37 20.55
CA ASP A 71 -11.07 -1.66 20.93
C ASP A 71 -11.20 -3.07 21.51
N LYS A 72 -10.60 -4.06 20.84
CA LYS A 72 -10.70 -5.47 21.26
C LYS A 72 -9.62 -5.90 22.25
N LYS A 73 -8.65 -5.02 22.56
CA LYS A 73 -7.47 -5.31 23.40
C LYS A 73 -6.74 -6.60 23.00
N ASN A 74 -6.82 -6.99 21.72
CA ASN A 74 -6.29 -8.24 21.22
C ASN A 74 -5.03 -8.02 20.38
N THR A 75 -3.93 -7.68 21.07
CA THR A 75 -2.62 -7.40 20.46
C THR A 75 -2.11 -8.55 19.60
N ASN A 76 -2.34 -9.79 20.03
CA ASN A 76 -1.90 -10.99 19.30
C ASN A 76 -2.59 -11.11 17.94
N GLU A 77 -3.88 -10.79 17.86
CA GLU A 77 -4.62 -10.80 16.59
C GLU A 77 -4.21 -9.64 15.69
N ALA A 78 -4.03 -8.44 16.24
CA ALA A 78 -3.56 -7.27 15.49
C ALA A 78 -2.18 -7.53 14.85
N LEU A 79 -1.22 -8.07 15.60
CA LEU A 79 0.11 -8.42 15.09
C LEU A 79 0.05 -9.50 14.02
N LYS A 80 -0.80 -10.53 14.19
CA LYS A 80 -1.00 -11.56 13.16
C LYS A 80 -1.52 -10.96 11.85
N ILE A 81 -2.49 -10.04 11.92
CA ILE A 81 -3.02 -9.38 10.72
C ILE A 81 -1.91 -8.63 10.01
N VAL A 82 -1.15 -7.77 10.71
CA VAL A 82 -0.03 -7.02 10.11
C VAL A 82 1.01 -7.97 9.51
N GLY A 83 1.37 -9.05 10.21
CA GLY A 83 2.30 -10.06 9.71
C GLY A 83 1.80 -10.75 8.45
N PHE A 84 0.53 -11.14 8.38
CA PHE A 84 -0.06 -11.70 7.17
C PHE A 84 -0.14 -10.68 6.04
N THR A 85 -0.48 -9.42 6.32
CA THR A 85 -0.48 -8.35 5.32
C THR A 85 0.91 -8.16 4.72
N ALA A 86 1.96 -8.14 5.55
CA ALA A 86 3.34 -8.05 5.09
C ALA A 86 3.75 -9.29 4.27
N GLY A 87 3.40 -10.50 4.73
CA GLY A 87 3.68 -11.74 4.02
C GLY A 87 3.02 -11.81 2.64
N TRP A 88 1.74 -11.45 2.54
CA TRP A 88 1.04 -11.37 1.26
C TRP A 88 1.56 -10.26 0.36
N LEU A 89 1.93 -9.11 0.92
CA LEU A 89 2.53 -8.02 0.15
C LEU A 89 3.90 -8.42 -0.40
N ALA A 90 4.71 -9.14 0.36
CA ALA A 90 5.96 -9.73 -0.13
C ALA A 90 5.71 -10.74 -1.26
N PHE A 91 4.67 -11.57 -1.15
CA PHE A 91 4.24 -12.44 -2.24
C PHE A 91 3.87 -11.64 -3.50
N PHE A 92 3.09 -10.56 -3.39
CA PHE A 92 2.78 -9.70 -4.54
C PHE A 92 4.03 -9.05 -5.14
N VAL A 93 5.01 -8.64 -4.32
CA VAL A 93 6.30 -8.14 -4.82
C VAL A 93 7.03 -9.20 -5.65
N ILE A 94 7.08 -10.45 -5.18
CA ILE A 94 7.68 -11.55 -5.94
C ILE A 94 6.93 -11.75 -7.27
N VAL A 95 5.60 -11.70 -7.26
CA VAL A 95 4.78 -11.78 -8.47
C VAL A 95 5.13 -10.65 -9.45
N PHE A 96 5.26 -9.40 -8.99
CA PHE A 96 5.66 -8.28 -9.84
C PHE A 96 7.07 -8.47 -10.42
N ILE A 97 8.03 -8.98 -9.63
CA ILE A 97 9.38 -9.29 -10.12
C ILE A 97 9.34 -10.35 -11.22
N LEU A 98 8.56 -11.43 -11.03
CA LEU A 98 8.41 -12.46 -12.05
C LEU A 98 7.75 -11.92 -13.32
N LEU A 99 6.73 -11.08 -13.17
CA LEU A 99 6.10 -10.39 -14.32
C LEU A 99 7.13 -9.56 -15.09
N LEU A 100 8.00 -8.80 -14.41
CA LEU A 100 9.08 -8.05 -15.06
C LEU A 100 10.08 -8.92 -15.83
N THR A 101 10.22 -10.20 -15.52
CA THR A 101 11.11 -11.11 -16.28
C THR A 101 10.47 -11.72 -17.52
N ILE A 102 9.14 -11.64 -17.66
CA ILE A 102 8.40 -12.19 -18.80
C ILE A 102 8.25 -11.16 -19.92
N PHE A 103 8.20 -9.86 -19.57
CA PHE A 103 8.17 -8.73 -20.49
C PHE A 103 9.58 -8.25 -20.85
#